data_AF-A0A9R0JR77-F1
#
_entry.id   AF-A0A9R0JR77-F1
#
_cell.length_a   1.000
_cell.length_b   1.000
_cell.length_c   1.000
_cell.angle_alpha   90.00
_cell.angle_beta   90.00
_cell.angle_gamma   90.00
#
_symmetry.space_group_name_H-M   'P 1'
#
loop_
_entity.id
_entity.type
_entity.pdbx_description
1 polymer ?
#
loop_
_entity_poly.entity_id
_entity_poly.type
_entity_poly.pdbx_seq_one_letter_code
_entity_poly.pdbx_strand_id
1 'polypeptide(L)'
;MLLIDRERLSFIHLKKVIHMVGCRKKYTIWFVADIEKLHEEGLAIQDIADFYDLVELTKSNTVVHIVQHFDIEEESKGAVKRTVQPPPSTKKPRSTGSCKVKGGNTSMHSWGSVEPAPCVRKIPGMGCAVRQFATLLSNLTVKQKMWVVDMGFEELLFMRIGNIDARFGYGITCRFDPNTLELEIRDNYKVKIDEELVGLVLGLRSGHHLLFPSYSNKSTALNNKKLYKQNTMYGAITESEVYGKIVSEPQDKETFQKHFLLYALGTILRPTQKRGWISPLHASVLYLASESADYNWARYVLDWLVKYGKKFNSSKEGYGGCTLLLLIIYIDRLTSTRVNLNIIPNSCRLRVLDQESVDRVLKSDQGPNGDYGYGEVVEDYVYGDM
;
A
#
# COMPACT_ATOMS: atom_id res chain seq x y z
N MET A 1 8.72 -23.41 35.02
CA MET A 1 9.66 -23.05 33.94
C MET A 1 8.84 -22.51 32.80
N LEU A 2 8.82 -21.18 32.65
CA LEU A 2 8.03 -20.44 31.67
C LEU A 2 8.55 -20.70 30.26
N LEU A 3 7.71 -21.25 29.39
CA LEU A 3 7.91 -21.25 27.94
C LEU A 3 6.78 -20.42 27.35
N ILE A 4 7.12 -19.17 27.07
CA ILE A 4 6.35 -18.20 26.30
C ILE A 4 6.61 -18.58 24.85
N ASP A 5 5.68 -19.25 24.15
CA ASP A 5 5.66 -19.11 22.69
C ASP A 5 4.34 -19.47 22.02
N ARG A 6 3.83 -18.51 21.25
CA ARG A 6 2.60 -18.56 20.44
C ARG A 6 2.79 -19.28 19.09
N GLU A 7 3.96 -19.87 18.85
CA GLU A 7 4.41 -20.25 17.50
C GLU A 7 4.13 -21.71 17.07
N ARG A 8 3.51 -22.55 17.90
CA ARG A 8 3.54 -24.01 17.65
C ARG A 8 2.36 -24.63 16.89
N LEU A 9 1.31 -23.89 16.54
CA LEU A 9 0.19 -24.46 15.78
C LEU A 9 0.27 -24.07 14.31
N SER A 10 0.97 -24.89 13.52
CA SER A 10 1.00 -24.72 12.06
C SER A 10 -0.42 -24.80 11.48
N PHE A 11 -0.74 -23.98 10.48
CA PHE A 11 -2.03 -23.94 9.78
C PHE A 11 -2.49 -25.31 9.23
N ILE A 12 -1.53 -26.19 8.92
CA ILE A 12 -1.75 -27.57 8.45
C ILE A 12 -2.38 -28.44 9.55
N HIS A 13 -1.95 -28.30 10.80
CA HIS A 13 -2.49 -29.04 11.94
C HIS A 13 -3.92 -28.59 12.26
N LEU A 14 -4.19 -27.28 12.23
CA LEU A 14 -5.53 -26.73 12.43
C LEU A 14 -6.52 -27.21 11.35
N LYS A 15 -6.12 -27.21 10.07
CA LYS A 15 -6.98 -27.72 8.97
C LYS A 15 -7.33 -29.20 9.13
N LYS A 16 -6.39 -30.04 9.58
CA LYS A 16 -6.66 -31.47 9.85
C LYS A 16 -7.67 -31.66 10.98
N VAL A 17 -7.56 -30.88 12.06
CA VAL A 17 -8.50 -30.92 13.19
C VAL A 17 -9.92 -30.51 12.74
N ILE A 18 -10.05 -29.43 11.99
CA ILE A 18 -11.33 -28.91 11.48
C ILE A 18 -12.02 -29.92 10.57
N HIS A 19 -11.25 -30.66 9.76
CA HIS A 19 -11.77 -31.74 8.94
C HIS A 19 -12.26 -32.94 9.77
N MET A 20 -11.55 -33.29 10.86
CA MET A 20 -11.94 -34.38 11.76
C MET A 20 -13.23 -34.10 12.54
N VAL A 21 -13.49 -32.83 12.94
CA VAL A 21 -14.77 -32.45 13.58
C VAL A 21 -15.91 -32.19 12.59
N GLY A 22 -15.70 -32.51 11.31
CA GLY A 22 -16.79 -32.51 10.32
C GLY A 22 -17.31 -31.12 9.94
N CYS A 23 -16.56 -30.05 10.21
CA CYS A 23 -16.94 -28.71 9.79
C CYS A 23 -16.78 -28.57 8.27
N ARG A 24 -17.90 -28.58 7.52
CA ARG A 24 -17.94 -28.57 6.05
C ARG A 24 -18.32 -27.22 5.42
N LYS A 25 -18.50 -26.16 6.23
CA LYS A 25 -18.87 -24.80 5.76
C LYS A 25 -17.76 -23.77 6.01
N LYS A 26 -17.95 -22.52 5.60
CA LYS A 26 -17.06 -21.40 5.97
C LYS A 26 -17.04 -21.25 7.49
N TYR A 27 -15.84 -21.19 8.06
CA TYR A 27 -15.60 -21.04 9.49
C TYR A 27 -14.56 -19.95 9.73
N THR A 28 -14.61 -19.38 10.93
CA THR A 28 -13.56 -18.47 11.41
C THR A 28 -12.99 -19.05 12.71
N ILE A 29 -11.66 -19.01 12.84
CA ILE A 29 -10.96 -19.50 14.03
C ILE A 29 -10.63 -18.30 14.89
N TRP A 30 -11.08 -18.34 16.15
CA TRP A 30 -10.84 -17.27 17.12
C TRP A 30 -10.07 -17.82 18.32
N PHE A 31 -9.14 -17.03 18.85
CA PHE A 31 -8.48 -17.32 20.11
C PHE A 31 -9.36 -16.84 21.27
N VAL A 32 -9.37 -17.56 22.39
CA VAL A 32 -10.22 -17.24 23.56
C VAL A 32 -9.99 -15.82 24.09
N ALA A 33 -8.76 -15.32 24.05
CA ALA A 33 -8.44 -13.96 24.48
C ALA A 33 -9.13 -12.87 23.64
N ASP A 34 -9.52 -13.17 22.39
CA ASP A 34 -10.26 -12.26 21.53
C ASP A 34 -11.78 -12.32 21.78
N ILE A 35 -12.27 -13.40 22.40
CA ILE A 35 -13.70 -13.60 22.70
C ILE A 35 -14.16 -12.77 23.90
N GLU A 36 -13.32 -12.61 24.92
CA GLU A 36 -13.61 -11.73 26.08
C GLU A 36 -13.85 -10.29 25.62
N LYS A 37 -13.01 -9.81 24.68
CA LYS A 37 -13.14 -8.48 24.07
C LYS A 37 -14.42 -8.33 23.24
N LEU A 38 -14.82 -9.37 22.50
CA LEU A 38 -16.05 -9.36 21.72
C LEU A 38 -17.30 -9.35 22.61
N HIS A 39 -17.24 -9.99 23.79
CA HIS A 39 -18.30 -9.95 24.79
C HIS A 39 -18.45 -8.56 25.42
N GLU A 40 -17.33 -7.90 25.74
CA GLU A 40 -17.31 -6.50 26.20
C GLU A 40 -17.85 -5.52 25.14
N GLU A 41 -17.64 -5.80 23.86
CA GLU A 41 -18.14 -5.02 22.72
C GLU A 41 -19.62 -5.31 22.37
N GLY A 42 -20.32 -6.12 23.18
CA GLY A 42 -21.76 -6.36 23.04
C GLY A 42 -22.13 -7.33 21.91
N LEU A 43 -21.15 -8.03 21.32
CA LEU A 43 -21.37 -9.16 20.41
C LEU A 43 -21.64 -10.42 21.25
N ALA A 44 -22.72 -10.40 22.03
CA ALA A 44 -23.13 -11.56 22.81
C ALA A 44 -23.59 -12.67 21.84
N ILE A 45 -22.80 -13.74 21.77
CA ILE A 45 -23.15 -14.97 21.05
C ILE A 45 -24.34 -15.59 21.77
N GLN A 46 -25.46 -15.76 21.05
CA GLN A 46 -26.77 -15.99 21.67
C GLN A 46 -27.09 -17.47 21.96
N ASP A 47 -26.41 -18.42 21.33
CA ASP A 47 -26.68 -19.85 21.54
C ASP A 47 -25.40 -20.66 21.76
N ILE A 48 -25.38 -21.47 22.83
CA ILE A 48 -24.25 -22.32 23.20
C ILE A 48 -24.13 -23.53 22.26
N ALA A 49 -25.21 -23.88 21.56
CA ALA A 49 -25.23 -24.94 20.56
C ALA A 49 -24.42 -24.60 19.29
N ASP A 50 -24.03 -23.33 19.11
CA ASP A 50 -23.16 -22.87 18.00
C ASP A 50 -21.67 -23.19 18.24
N PHE A 51 -21.32 -23.70 19.43
CA PHE A 51 -19.96 -24.07 19.79
C PHE A 51 -19.75 -25.58 19.73
N TYR A 52 -18.74 -26.00 18.97
CA TYR A 52 -18.07 -27.27 19.24
C TYR A 52 -16.95 -26.99 20.24
N ASP A 53 -17.12 -27.41 21.50
CA ASP A 53 -16.03 -27.40 22.46
C ASP A 53 -15.00 -28.46 22.05
N LEU A 54 -13.87 -27.99 21.52
CA LEU A 54 -12.74 -28.84 21.18
C LEU A 54 -11.70 -28.70 22.30
N VAL A 55 -11.97 -29.38 23.41
CA VAL A 55 -10.98 -29.63 24.45
C VAL A 55 -10.11 -30.82 24.02
N GLU A 56 -8.82 -30.72 24.30
CA GLU A 56 -7.75 -31.67 23.96
C GLU A 56 -7.18 -31.58 22.56
N LEU A 57 -6.33 -30.58 22.34
CA LEU A 57 -5.09 -30.79 21.59
C LEU A 57 -4.09 -29.73 21.99
N THR A 58 -3.58 -29.80 23.22
CA THR A 58 -2.19 -29.44 23.57
C THR A 58 -1.97 -29.59 25.07
N LYS A 59 -0.80 -30.10 25.46
CA LYS A 59 -0.28 -30.05 26.85
C LYS A 59 -0.02 -28.60 27.35
N SER A 60 -0.62 -27.58 26.72
CA SER A 60 -0.33 -26.16 26.91
C SER A 60 -1.57 -25.30 27.25
N ASN A 61 -2.65 -25.90 27.78
CA ASN A 61 -3.84 -25.18 28.29
C ASN A 61 -4.44 -24.12 27.34
N THR A 62 -4.25 -24.26 26.02
CA THR A 62 -4.76 -23.28 25.04
C THR A 62 -6.09 -23.77 24.48
N VAL A 63 -7.15 -23.01 24.72
CA VAL A 63 -8.51 -23.29 24.23
C VAL A 63 -8.76 -22.46 22.96
N VAL A 64 -9.37 -23.08 21.95
CA VAL A 64 -9.70 -22.47 20.65
C VAL A 64 -11.15 -22.77 20.33
N HIS A 65 -11.93 -21.76 19.93
CA HIS A 65 -13.31 -21.95 19.49
C HIS A 65 -13.43 -21.78 17.97
N ILE A 66 -14.24 -22.64 17.35
CA ILE A 66 -14.58 -22.59 15.93
C ILE A 66 -16.03 -22.15 15.82
N VAL A 67 -16.28 -21.01 15.14
CA VAL A 67 -17.64 -20.48 14.95
C VAL A 67 -18.05 -20.66 13.48
N GLN A 68 -19.22 -21.27 13.27
CA GLN A 68 -19.81 -21.53 11.97
C GLN A 68 -20.90 -20.48 11.66
N HIS A 69 -20.80 -19.79 10.52
CA HIS A 69 -21.80 -18.76 10.15
C HIS A 69 -22.96 -19.33 9.31
N PHE A 70 -24.16 -18.79 9.53
CA PHE A 70 -25.34 -18.95 8.65
C PHE A 70 -25.84 -17.58 8.18
N ASP A 71 -26.41 -17.54 6.96
CA ASP A 71 -26.91 -16.32 6.31
C ASP A 71 -28.21 -15.81 6.96
N ILE A 72 -28.31 -14.50 7.20
CA ILE A 72 -29.54 -13.82 7.69
C ILE A 72 -29.85 -12.61 6.77
N GLU A 73 -31.08 -12.56 6.25
CA GLU A 73 -31.66 -11.50 5.41
C GLU A 73 -32.14 -10.25 6.20
N GLU A 74 -32.42 -9.18 5.45
CA GLU A 74 -32.68 -7.76 5.80
C GLU A 74 -33.74 -7.42 6.87
N GLU A 75 -33.55 -6.28 7.55
CA GLU A 75 -34.52 -5.19 7.85
C GLU A 75 -33.81 -4.21 8.84
N SER A 76 -33.96 -2.88 8.89
CA SER A 76 -34.92 -1.93 8.34
C SER A 76 -34.44 -0.47 8.55
N LYS A 77 -35.19 0.42 7.87
CA LYS A 77 -35.13 1.88 7.69
C LYS A 77 -35.09 2.77 8.96
N GLY A 78 -34.43 3.93 8.83
CA GLY A 78 -35.08 5.23 9.08
C GLY A 78 -34.53 6.12 10.20
N ALA A 79 -33.84 7.21 9.84
CA ALA A 79 -33.89 8.49 10.58
C ALA A 79 -33.36 9.66 9.73
N VAL A 80 -34.03 10.81 9.83
CA VAL A 80 -33.87 12.02 9.02
C VAL A 80 -33.43 13.20 9.91
N LYS A 81 -32.75 14.20 9.29
CA LYS A 81 -32.44 15.60 9.71
C LYS A 81 -31.17 15.76 10.56
N ARG A 82 -30.33 16.81 10.39
CA ARG A 82 -30.60 18.22 10.03
C ARG A 82 -29.30 18.91 9.54
N THR A 83 -29.45 19.84 8.60
CA THR A 83 -28.41 20.69 8.00
C THR A 83 -28.06 21.88 8.90
N VAL A 84 -26.77 22.21 9.02
CA VAL A 84 -26.27 23.50 9.58
C VAL A 84 -25.24 24.07 8.60
N GLN A 85 -25.48 25.31 8.14
CA GLN A 85 -24.57 26.05 7.26
C GLN A 85 -23.44 26.71 8.07
N PRO A 86 -22.20 26.77 7.54
CA PRO A 86 -21.13 27.57 8.12
C PRO A 86 -21.06 28.99 7.51
N PRO A 87 -20.54 29.98 8.27
CA PRO A 87 -20.40 31.37 7.81
C PRO A 87 -19.18 31.57 6.87
N PRO A 88 -19.15 32.69 6.12
CA PRO A 88 -18.32 32.84 4.92
C PRO A 88 -16.85 33.27 5.18
N SER A 89 -16.00 32.84 4.25
CA SER A 89 -14.55 33.06 4.19
C SER A 89 -14.14 34.43 3.64
N THR A 90 -13.11 35.05 4.23
CA THR A 90 -12.39 36.21 3.66
C THR A 90 -11.11 35.76 2.93
N LYS A 91 -10.98 36.17 1.66
CA LYS A 91 -9.82 35.88 0.79
C LYS A 91 -8.76 36.99 0.93
N LYS A 92 -7.48 36.62 0.91
CA LYS A 92 -6.36 37.52 0.53
C LYS A 92 -5.56 36.90 -0.64
N PRO A 93 -5.09 37.72 -1.60
CA PRO A 93 -4.48 37.24 -2.84
C PRO A 93 -3.00 36.87 -2.64
N ARG A 94 -2.51 35.89 -3.42
CA ARG A 94 -1.09 35.51 -3.47
C ARG A 94 -0.54 35.75 -4.88
N SER A 95 0.55 36.48 -4.93
CA SER A 95 1.29 36.90 -6.12
C SER A 95 2.01 35.74 -6.81
N THR A 96 2.07 35.84 -8.14
CA THR A 96 2.75 34.95 -9.06
C THR A 96 4.20 35.41 -9.28
N GLY A 97 5.14 34.47 -9.20
CA GLY A 97 6.54 34.69 -9.60
C GLY A 97 7.09 33.42 -10.21
N SER A 98 7.29 33.43 -11.53
CA SER A 98 7.90 32.34 -12.30
C SER A 98 9.39 32.61 -12.47
N CYS A 99 10.22 31.58 -12.40
CA CYS A 99 11.57 31.61 -12.99
C CYS A 99 11.87 30.28 -13.68
N LYS A 100 12.17 30.38 -14.98
CA LYS A 100 12.70 29.31 -15.85
C LYS A 100 14.20 29.12 -15.55
N VAL A 101 14.69 27.88 -15.58
CA VAL A 101 16.12 27.60 -15.83
C VAL A 101 16.25 26.43 -16.81
N LYS A 102 17.18 26.61 -17.77
CA LYS A 102 17.49 25.73 -18.90
C LYS A 102 18.32 24.51 -18.46
N GLY A 103 18.19 23.42 -19.23
CA GLY A 103 18.86 22.14 -18.99
C GLY A 103 20.35 22.10 -19.35
N GLY A 104 21.00 21.09 -18.80
CA GLY A 104 22.32 20.60 -19.17
C GLY A 104 22.47 19.15 -18.71
N ASN A 105 22.89 18.25 -19.61
CA ASN A 105 23.17 16.85 -19.34
C ASN A 105 24.40 16.72 -18.42
N THR A 106 24.37 15.79 -17.46
CA THR A 106 25.57 15.30 -16.76
C THR A 106 25.41 13.81 -16.44
N SER A 107 26.46 13.05 -16.75
CA SER A 107 26.61 11.61 -16.55
C SER A 107 26.88 11.23 -15.09
N MET A 108 26.52 9.99 -14.75
CA MET A 108 26.65 9.31 -13.47
C MET A 108 28.07 9.29 -12.89
N HIS A 109 28.21 9.63 -11.61
CA HIS A 109 29.40 9.39 -10.79
C HIS A 109 29.02 8.95 -9.36
N SER A 110 29.87 8.09 -8.81
CA SER A 110 29.81 7.35 -7.53
C SER A 110 29.51 8.19 -6.28
N TRP A 111 29.01 7.53 -5.23
CA TRP A 111 28.60 8.10 -3.93
C TRP A 111 29.70 8.77 -3.08
N GLY A 112 30.91 8.98 -3.62
CA GLY A 112 32.07 9.54 -2.90
C GLY A 112 32.77 10.75 -3.55
N SER A 113 32.27 11.30 -4.67
CA SER A 113 32.87 12.50 -5.29
C SER A 113 31.85 13.48 -5.84
N VAL A 114 30.62 13.41 -5.33
CA VAL A 114 29.62 14.42 -5.58
C VAL A 114 30.06 15.64 -4.77
N GLU A 115 30.66 16.65 -5.43
CA GLU A 115 30.43 18.03 -4.99
C GLU A 115 28.94 18.11 -4.63
N PRO A 116 28.56 18.45 -3.39
CA PRO A 116 27.21 18.26 -2.88
C PRO A 116 26.25 18.77 -3.94
N ALA A 117 25.48 17.85 -4.54
CA ALA A 117 24.62 18.12 -5.68
C ALA A 117 24.00 19.50 -5.47
N PRO A 118 24.33 20.49 -6.34
CA PRO A 118 24.47 21.89 -5.99
C PRO A 118 23.32 22.27 -5.09
N CYS A 119 23.59 22.38 -3.77
CA CYS A 119 22.62 22.41 -2.68
C CYS A 119 21.21 22.58 -3.24
N VAL A 120 20.52 21.49 -3.58
CA VAL A 120 19.23 21.60 -4.30
C VAL A 120 18.36 22.46 -3.39
N ARG A 121 18.18 23.74 -3.74
CA ARG A 121 17.64 24.74 -2.83
C ARG A 121 16.23 24.35 -2.36
N LYS A 122 15.60 23.41 -3.05
CA LYS A 122 14.33 22.76 -2.72
C LYS A 122 14.25 21.35 -3.32
N ILE A 123 14.20 20.33 -2.45
CA ILE A 123 13.95 18.94 -2.86
C ILE A 123 12.63 18.88 -3.66
N PRO A 124 12.61 18.28 -4.87
CA PRO A 124 11.40 18.14 -5.65
C PRO A 124 10.31 17.36 -4.90
N GLY A 125 9.05 17.65 -5.22
CA GLY A 125 7.92 16.98 -4.58
C GLY A 125 7.89 15.48 -4.90
N MET A 126 7.66 14.67 -3.87
CA MET A 126 7.37 13.23 -3.98
C MET A 126 5.87 13.01 -4.23
N GLY A 127 5.56 12.23 -5.27
CA GLY A 127 4.20 11.85 -5.60
C GLY A 127 3.55 10.92 -4.58
N CYS A 128 4.31 9.96 -4.04
CA CYS A 128 3.81 8.99 -3.09
C CYS A 128 3.21 9.65 -1.83
N ALA A 129 1.92 9.39 -1.59
CA ALA A 129 1.16 9.88 -0.46
C ALA A 129 0.97 8.79 0.61
N VAL A 130 2.08 8.18 1.04
CA VAL A 130 2.10 7.01 1.95
C VAL A 130 1.34 7.29 3.25
N ARG A 131 1.53 8.46 3.86
CA ARG A 131 0.81 8.86 5.07
C ARG A 131 -0.71 8.87 4.86
N GLN A 132 -1.15 9.46 3.76
CA GLN A 132 -2.57 9.59 3.43
C GLN A 132 -3.19 8.21 3.19
N PHE A 133 -2.47 7.33 2.49
CA PHE A 133 -2.91 5.96 2.29
C PHE A 133 -2.97 5.16 3.60
N ALA A 134 -1.95 5.26 4.46
CA ALA A 134 -1.95 4.62 5.79
C ALA A 134 -3.15 5.09 6.64
N THR A 135 -3.42 6.40 6.63
CA THR A 135 -4.58 6.97 7.32
C THR A 135 -5.90 6.49 6.72
N LEU A 136 -6.00 6.29 5.41
CA LEU A 136 -7.19 5.67 4.82
C LEU A 136 -7.40 4.27 5.39
N LEU A 137 -6.36 3.42 5.37
CA LEU A 137 -6.45 2.03 5.82
C LEU A 137 -6.92 1.90 7.27
N SER A 138 -6.47 2.80 8.16
CA SER A 138 -6.91 2.83 9.56
C SER A 138 -8.38 3.21 9.74
N ASN A 139 -8.97 3.92 8.77
CA ASN A 139 -10.37 4.36 8.81
C ASN A 139 -11.31 3.40 8.06
N LEU A 140 -10.81 2.33 7.45
CA LEU A 140 -11.66 1.34 6.78
C LEU A 140 -12.40 0.47 7.80
N THR A 141 -13.70 0.30 7.59
CA THR A 141 -14.51 -0.67 8.36
C THR A 141 -14.11 -2.11 8.04
N VAL A 142 -14.49 -3.07 8.88
CA VAL A 142 -14.25 -4.50 8.63
C VAL A 142 -14.81 -4.92 7.27
N LYS A 143 -16.04 -4.50 6.96
CA LYS A 143 -16.71 -4.78 5.67
C LYS A 143 -15.93 -4.18 4.48
N GLN A 144 -15.44 -2.96 4.61
CA GLN A 144 -14.61 -2.34 3.57
C GLN A 144 -13.29 -3.07 3.36
N LYS A 145 -12.64 -3.52 4.44
CA LYS A 145 -11.42 -4.35 4.35
C LYS A 145 -11.68 -5.66 3.61
N MET A 146 -12.82 -6.32 3.86
CA MET A 146 -13.21 -7.51 3.10
C MET A 146 -13.34 -7.22 1.60
N TRP A 147 -13.90 -6.08 1.22
CA TRP A 147 -13.96 -5.68 -0.20
C TRP A 147 -12.59 -5.42 -0.81
N VAL A 148 -11.61 -4.93 -0.04
CA VAL A 148 -10.22 -4.80 -0.49
C VAL A 148 -9.58 -6.18 -0.72
N VAL A 149 -9.88 -7.16 0.15
CA VAL A 149 -9.46 -8.55 -0.04
C VAL A 149 -10.06 -9.13 -1.33
N ASP A 150 -11.34 -8.90 -1.58
CA ASP A 150 -12.01 -9.36 -2.82
C ASP A 150 -11.38 -8.75 -4.09
N MET A 151 -10.73 -7.58 -3.99
CA MET A 151 -10.03 -6.94 -5.11
C MET A 151 -8.63 -7.50 -5.38
N GLY A 152 -8.12 -8.40 -4.53
CA GLY A 152 -6.74 -8.90 -4.61
C GLY A 152 -5.69 -7.91 -4.07
N PHE A 153 -6.09 -6.99 -3.19
CA PHE A 153 -5.22 -5.99 -2.56
C PHE A 153 -5.06 -6.19 -1.05
N GLU A 154 -5.26 -7.41 -0.56
CA GLU A 154 -5.22 -7.76 0.86
C GLU A 154 -3.90 -7.37 1.54
N GLU A 155 -2.78 -7.49 0.83
CA GLU A 155 -1.46 -7.16 1.36
C GLU A 155 -1.28 -5.67 1.65
N LEU A 156 -1.96 -4.80 0.88
CA LEU A 156 -1.93 -3.36 1.12
C LEU A 156 -2.53 -3.00 2.50
N LEU A 157 -3.47 -3.80 3.02
CA LEU A 157 -4.09 -3.59 4.33
C LEU A 157 -3.08 -3.70 5.49
N PHE A 158 -1.97 -4.39 5.28
CA PHE A 158 -0.92 -4.60 6.29
C PHE A 158 0.15 -3.49 6.28
N MET A 159 0.02 -2.48 5.41
CA MET A 159 0.98 -1.39 5.33
C MET A 159 1.04 -0.61 6.65
N ARG A 160 2.22 -0.63 7.29
CA ARG A 160 2.51 0.12 8.53
C ARG A 160 3.57 1.22 8.33
N ILE A 161 4.00 1.43 7.09
CA ILE A 161 4.87 2.55 6.73
C ILE A 161 3.97 3.78 6.51
N GLY A 162 4.25 4.86 7.24
CA GLY A 162 3.46 6.10 7.20
C GLY A 162 4.21 7.30 6.62
N ASN A 163 5.53 7.19 6.45
CA ASN A 163 6.38 8.29 6.03
C ASN A 163 7.57 7.79 5.21
N ILE A 164 7.95 8.59 4.21
CA ILE A 164 9.23 8.45 3.50
C ILE A 164 9.93 9.80 3.67
N ASP A 165 11.12 9.80 4.26
CA ASP A 165 11.93 11.00 4.36
C ASP A 165 12.18 11.60 2.95
N ALA A 166 12.01 12.91 2.80
CA ALA A 166 12.05 13.55 1.49
C ALA A 166 13.45 13.49 0.86
N ARG A 167 14.52 13.55 1.68
CA ARG A 167 15.91 13.42 1.20
C ARG A 167 16.16 11.99 0.76
N PHE A 168 15.77 11.02 1.57
CA PHE A 168 15.86 9.61 1.21
C PHE A 168 15.09 9.31 -0.09
N GLY A 169 13.82 9.72 -0.17
CA GLY A 169 12.96 9.50 -1.33
C GLY A 169 13.53 10.11 -2.62
N TYR A 170 14.17 11.27 -2.50
CA TYR A 170 14.86 11.90 -3.63
C TYR A 170 16.14 11.12 -4.01
N GLY A 171 16.98 10.78 -3.02
CA GLY A 171 18.21 10.03 -3.24
C GLY A 171 17.98 8.66 -3.86
N ILE A 172 16.98 7.91 -3.38
CA ILE A 172 16.65 6.60 -3.93
C ILE A 172 16.08 6.69 -5.35
N THR A 173 15.33 7.75 -5.66
CA THR A 173 14.82 7.95 -7.02
C THR A 173 15.95 8.28 -7.99
N CYS A 174 16.97 9.02 -7.56
CA CYS A 174 18.15 9.30 -8.38
C CYS A 174 18.96 8.04 -8.73
N ARG A 175 18.84 6.97 -7.92
CA ARG A 175 19.51 5.68 -8.10
C ARG A 175 18.76 4.69 -8.99
N PHE A 176 17.55 5.04 -9.45
CA PHE A 176 16.75 4.18 -10.33
C PHE A 176 16.98 4.54 -11.81
N ASP A 177 17.43 3.57 -12.61
CA ASP A 177 17.52 3.69 -14.06
C ASP A 177 16.28 3.09 -14.74
N PRO A 178 15.40 3.92 -15.34
CA PRO A 178 14.18 3.44 -16.00
C PRO A 178 14.42 2.77 -17.37
N ASN A 179 15.65 2.75 -17.89
CA ASN A 179 15.99 2.08 -19.14
C ASN A 179 16.45 0.65 -18.90
N THR A 180 17.24 0.42 -17.85
CA THR A 180 17.71 -0.92 -17.45
C THR A 180 16.79 -1.59 -16.43
N LEU A 181 15.89 -0.82 -15.80
CA LEU A 181 15.06 -1.23 -14.67
C LEU A 181 15.89 -1.58 -13.42
N GLU A 182 17.06 -1.00 -13.28
CA GLU A 182 17.94 -1.28 -12.14
C GLU A 182 17.84 -0.18 -11.08
N LEU A 183 17.76 -0.60 -9.82
CA LEU A 183 17.96 0.27 -8.67
C LEU A 183 19.35 0.04 -8.11
N GLU A 184 20.17 1.09 -8.11
CA GLU A 184 21.49 1.08 -7.48
C GLU A 184 21.35 1.11 -5.95
N ILE A 185 21.80 0.05 -5.30
CA ILE A 185 21.84 -0.03 -3.83
C ILE A 185 23.20 0.46 -3.34
N ARG A 186 24.29 0.01 -3.99
CA ARG A 186 25.68 0.43 -3.78
C ARG A 186 26.37 0.58 -5.15
N ASP A 187 27.54 1.20 -5.15
CA ASP A 187 28.33 1.43 -6.38
C ASP A 187 28.55 0.13 -7.19
N ASN A 188 28.72 -1.02 -6.52
CA ASN A 188 28.92 -2.34 -7.12
C ASN A 188 27.69 -3.27 -7.04
N TYR A 189 26.56 -2.82 -6.47
CA TYR A 189 25.40 -3.67 -6.23
C TYR A 189 24.10 -3.03 -6.70
N LYS A 190 23.48 -3.65 -7.70
CA LYS A 190 22.24 -3.20 -8.34
C LYS A 190 21.19 -4.30 -8.30
N VAL A 191 19.93 -3.89 -8.15
CA VAL A 191 18.79 -4.80 -8.18
C VAL A 191 17.95 -4.52 -9.41
N LYS A 192 17.75 -5.53 -10.25
CA LYS A 192 16.81 -5.47 -11.36
C LYS A 192 15.38 -5.52 -10.82
N ILE A 193 14.55 -4.60 -11.27
CA ILE A 193 13.13 -4.51 -10.93
C ILE A 193 12.32 -5.06 -12.09
N ASP A 194 11.83 -6.28 -11.92
CA ASP A 194 10.84 -6.89 -12.79
C ASP A 194 9.47 -6.95 -12.13
N GLU A 195 8.50 -7.49 -12.87
CA GLU A 195 7.12 -7.60 -12.43
C GLU A 195 6.96 -8.48 -11.19
N GLU A 196 7.70 -9.59 -11.15
CA GLU A 196 7.69 -10.54 -10.04
C GLU A 196 8.13 -9.87 -8.74
N LEU A 197 9.23 -9.10 -8.81
CA LEU A 197 9.71 -8.30 -7.68
C LEU A 197 8.66 -7.29 -7.21
N VAL A 198 7.98 -6.60 -8.13
CA VAL A 198 6.91 -5.65 -7.76
C VAL A 198 5.78 -6.38 -7.04
N GLY A 199 5.35 -7.53 -7.58
CA GLY A 199 4.30 -8.36 -7.00
C GLY A 199 4.64 -8.81 -5.59
N LEU A 200 5.86 -9.30 -5.38
CA LEU A 200 6.33 -9.74 -4.08
C LEU A 200 6.51 -8.59 -3.07
N VAL A 201 7.03 -7.45 -3.51
CA VAL A 201 7.30 -6.33 -2.60
C VAL A 201 6.01 -5.68 -2.11
N LEU A 202 5.08 -5.41 -3.02
CA LEU A 202 3.82 -4.72 -2.71
C LEU A 202 2.66 -5.67 -2.39
N GLY A 203 2.85 -6.97 -2.59
CA GLY A 203 1.79 -7.96 -2.44
C GLY A 203 0.70 -7.82 -3.52
N LEU A 204 1.11 -7.50 -4.74
CA LEU A 204 0.21 -7.37 -5.89
C LEU A 204 0.22 -8.68 -6.68
N ARG A 205 -0.97 -9.18 -7.01
CA ARG A 205 -1.09 -10.39 -7.84
C ARG A 205 -0.62 -10.11 -9.27
N SER A 206 0.16 -11.03 -9.84
CA SER A 206 0.34 -11.15 -11.28
C SER A 206 -0.88 -11.85 -11.88
N GLY A 207 -1.97 -11.09 -12.03
CA GLY A 207 -3.20 -11.59 -12.66
C GLY A 207 -2.96 -12.06 -14.11
N HIS A 208 -3.87 -12.90 -14.61
CA HIS A 208 -3.77 -13.47 -15.96
C HIS A 208 -4.00 -12.44 -17.07
N HIS A 209 -4.68 -11.33 -16.76
CA HIS A 209 -4.99 -10.28 -17.74
C HIS A 209 -4.00 -9.11 -17.65
N LEU A 210 -3.36 -8.81 -18.79
CA LEU A 210 -2.54 -7.62 -18.94
C LEU A 210 -3.39 -6.37 -19.12
N LEU A 211 -3.07 -5.33 -18.36
CA LEU A 211 -3.64 -3.99 -18.54
C LEU A 211 -2.95 -3.28 -19.70
N PHE A 212 -3.48 -3.42 -20.91
CA PHE A 212 -2.95 -2.69 -22.06
C PHE A 212 -3.22 -1.18 -21.96
N PRO A 213 -2.25 -0.31 -22.31
CA PRO A 213 -2.44 1.14 -22.36
C PRO A 213 -3.62 1.61 -23.24
N SER A 214 -4.12 0.74 -24.13
CA SER A 214 -5.28 0.98 -24.99
C SER A 214 -6.64 0.91 -24.28
N TYR A 215 -6.71 0.48 -23.02
CA TYR A 215 -7.97 0.43 -22.26
C TYR A 215 -8.48 1.80 -21.80
N SER A 216 -7.79 2.90 -22.17
CA SER A 216 -8.35 4.24 -22.03
C SER A 216 -9.49 4.44 -23.03
N ASN A 217 -10.64 3.81 -22.80
CA ASN A 217 -11.86 4.27 -23.40
C ASN A 217 -12.07 5.70 -22.87
N LYS A 218 -11.78 6.69 -23.72
CA LYS A 218 -11.91 8.12 -23.38
C LYS A 218 -13.31 8.43 -22.85
N SER A 219 -14.34 7.71 -23.35
CA SER A 219 -15.72 7.86 -22.86
C SER A 219 -15.87 7.32 -21.43
N THR A 220 -15.31 6.16 -21.11
CA THR A 220 -15.30 5.59 -19.75
C THR A 220 -14.52 6.49 -18.78
N ALA A 221 -13.34 6.97 -19.17
CA ALA A 221 -12.56 7.91 -18.37
C ALA A 221 -13.34 9.23 -18.13
N LEU A 222 -14.02 9.74 -19.15
CA LEU A 222 -14.81 10.97 -19.06
C LEU A 222 -16.06 10.78 -18.18
N ASN A 223 -16.74 9.65 -18.29
CA ASN A 223 -17.90 9.29 -17.47
C ASN A 223 -17.51 9.09 -16.01
N ASN A 224 -16.44 8.32 -15.75
CA ASN A 224 -15.92 8.15 -14.39
C ASN A 224 -15.41 9.46 -13.80
N LYS A 225 -14.87 10.37 -14.63
CA LYS A 225 -14.50 11.72 -14.18
C LYS A 225 -15.72 12.52 -13.69
N LYS A 226 -16.94 12.30 -14.24
CA LYS A 226 -18.16 12.98 -13.78
C LYS A 226 -18.49 12.65 -12.31
N LEU A 227 -18.12 11.46 -11.82
CA LEU A 227 -18.28 11.06 -10.41
C LEU A 227 -17.58 12.01 -9.41
N TYR A 228 -16.58 12.77 -9.89
CA TYR A 228 -15.68 13.62 -9.09
C TYR A 228 -15.66 15.09 -9.56
N LYS A 229 -16.50 15.45 -10.54
CA LYS A 229 -16.55 16.84 -11.05
C LYS A 229 -17.38 17.77 -10.17
N GLN A 230 -18.36 17.23 -9.44
CA GLN A 230 -19.36 18.03 -8.74
C GLN A 230 -18.77 18.86 -7.58
N ASN A 231 -17.61 18.47 -7.04
CA ASN A 231 -17.03 19.11 -5.86
C ASN A 231 -15.76 19.92 -6.15
N THR A 232 -15.36 20.11 -7.41
CA THR A 232 -14.05 20.69 -7.74
C THR A 232 -14.17 21.89 -8.68
N MET A 233 -13.61 23.04 -8.24
CA MET A 233 -13.62 24.31 -8.97
C MET A 233 -13.01 24.22 -10.38
N TYR A 234 -12.17 23.22 -10.63
CA TYR A 234 -11.46 23.01 -11.89
C TYR A 234 -11.76 21.66 -12.55
N GLY A 235 -12.76 20.90 -12.05
CA GLY A 235 -13.11 19.58 -12.58
C GLY A 235 -11.96 18.57 -12.52
N ALA A 236 -11.06 18.70 -11.53
CA ALA A 236 -9.89 17.85 -11.34
C ALA A 236 -10.08 16.98 -10.11
N ILE A 237 -9.73 15.70 -10.20
CA ILE A 237 -9.92 14.73 -9.12
C ILE A 237 -8.88 14.99 -8.03
N THR A 238 -9.32 15.25 -6.80
CA THR A 238 -8.42 15.47 -5.65
C THR A 238 -8.34 14.23 -4.78
N GLU A 239 -7.19 14.02 -4.13
CA GLU A 239 -7.04 12.94 -3.15
C GLU A 239 -8.09 13.09 -2.03
N SER A 240 -8.29 14.29 -1.50
CA SER A 240 -9.23 14.55 -0.40
C SER A 240 -10.68 14.24 -0.77
N GLU A 241 -11.11 14.54 -2.00
CA GLU A 241 -12.47 14.22 -2.45
C GLU A 241 -12.69 12.69 -2.50
N VAL A 242 -11.74 11.96 -3.08
CA VAL A 242 -11.85 10.49 -3.17
C VAL A 242 -11.76 9.87 -1.78
N TYR A 243 -10.87 10.35 -0.91
CA TYR A 243 -10.81 9.95 0.50
C TYR A 243 -12.16 10.13 1.18
N GLY A 244 -12.76 11.32 1.06
CA GLY A 244 -14.07 11.64 1.63
C GLY A 244 -15.15 10.66 1.20
N LYS A 245 -15.19 10.29 -0.08
CA LYS A 245 -16.15 9.31 -0.63
C LYS A 245 -15.93 7.88 -0.15
N ILE A 246 -14.72 7.51 0.26
CA ILE A 246 -14.45 6.18 0.85
C ILE A 246 -14.89 6.15 2.32
N VAL A 247 -14.59 7.20 3.08
CA VAL A 247 -14.87 7.24 4.52
C VAL A 247 -16.33 7.63 4.84
N SER A 248 -17.03 8.32 3.95
CA SER A 248 -18.45 8.68 4.13
C SER A 248 -19.42 7.51 3.92
N GLU A 249 -18.95 6.28 4.15
CA GLU A 249 -19.64 5.01 3.95
C GLU A 249 -20.32 4.87 2.58
N PRO A 250 -19.64 4.31 1.56
CA PRO A 250 -20.22 4.10 0.25
C PRO A 250 -21.43 3.16 0.33
N GLN A 251 -22.43 3.45 -0.51
CA GLN A 251 -23.72 2.78 -0.52
C GLN A 251 -23.63 1.28 -0.87
N ASP A 252 -22.61 0.90 -1.64
CA ASP A 252 -22.44 -0.46 -2.15
C ASP A 252 -20.95 -0.81 -2.40
N LYS A 253 -20.69 -2.12 -2.59
CA LYS A 253 -19.36 -2.69 -2.82
C LYS A 253 -18.70 -2.15 -4.08
N GLU A 254 -19.41 -2.08 -5.21
CA GLU A 254 -18.84 -1.67 -6.49
C GLU A 254 -18.37 -0.21 -6.43
N THR A 255 -19.20 0.66 -5.85
CA THR A 255 -18.88 2.06 -5.61
C THR A 255 -17.66 2.20 -4.70
N PHE A 256 -17.57 1.44 -3.61
CA PHE A 256 -16.37 1.41 -2.76
C PHE A 256 -15.13 1.02 -3.56
N GLN A 257 -15.18 -0.09 -4.29
CA GLN A 257 -14.04 -0.65 -5.01
C GLN A 257 -13.50 0.35 -6.05
N LYS A 258 -14.38 1.09 -6.74
CA LYS A 258 -13.98 2.17 -7.66
C LYS A 258 -13.21 3.28 -6.95
N HIS A 259 -13.72 3.74 -5.81
CA HIS A 259 -13.05 4.79 -5.03
C HIS A 259 -11.72 4.33 -4.47
N PHE A 260 -11.68 3.12 -3.88
CA PHE A 260 -10.48 2.53 -3.33
C PHE A 260 -9.41 2.33 -4.39
N LEU A 261 -9.75 1.74 -5.54
CA LEU A 261 -8.83 1.57 -6.67
C LEU A 261 -8.26 2.90 -7.13
N LEU A 262 -9.12 3.90 -7.33
CA LEU A 262 -8.69 5.24 -7.75
C LEU A 262 -7.72 5.85 -6.74
N TYR A 263 -7.99 5.69 -5.45
CA TYR A 263 -7.17 6.22 -4.37
C TYR A 263 -5.82 5.50 -4.28
N ALA A 264 -5.79 4.17 -4.32
CA ALA A 264 -4.56 3.38 -4.31
C ALA A 264 -3.65 3.72 -5.51
N LEU A 265 -4.22 3.82 -6.71
CA LEU A 265 -3.51 4.26 -7.91
C LEU A 265 -3.01 5.70 -7.80
N GLY A 266 -3.83 6.61 -7.26
CA GLY A 266 -3.48 8.02 -7.13
C GLY A 266 -2.41 8.33 -6.09
N THR A 267 -2.32 7.52 -5.04
CA THR A 267 -1.50 7.82 -3.85
C THR A 267 -0.22 7.01 -3.74
N ILE A 268 -0.27 5.70 -3.94
CA ILE A 268 0.90 4.83 -3.68
C ILE A 268 1.32 3.98 -4.88
N LEU A 269 0.39 3.45 -5.67
CA LEU A 269 0.73 2.51 -6.75
C LEU A 269 1.21 3.23 -8.02
N ARG A 270 0.51 4.29 -8.42
CA ARG A 270 0.81 5.06 -9.64
C ARG A 270 0.69 6.57 -9.43
N PRO A 271 1.29 7.14 -8.38
CA PRO A 271 1.17 8.56 -8.13
C PRO A 271 1.82 9.36 -9.25
N THR A 272 1.33 10.57 -9.45
CA THR A 272 1.96 11.54 -10.34
C THR A 272 2.96 12.39 -9.56
N GLN A 273 3.71 13.27 -10.23
CA GLN A 273 4.58 14.24 -9.54
C GLN A 273 3.81 15.26 -8.68
N LYS A 274 2.49 15.40 -8.90
CA LYS A 274 1.67 16.43 -8.25
C LYS A 274 0.85 15.83 -7.12
N ARG A 275 1.34 16.01 -5.89
CA ARG A 275 0.66 15.61 -4.64
C ARG A 275 -0.69 16.32 -4.48
N GLY A 276 -1.68 15.63 -3.92
CA GLY A 276 -3.04 16.13 -3.71
C GLY A 276 -3.98 15.95 -4.91
N TRP A 277 -3.47 15.47 -6.05
CA TRP A 277 -4.22 15.35 -7.30
C TRP A 277 -4.08 13.97 -7.90
N ILE A 278 -5.20 13.41 -8.33
CA ILE A 278 -5.24 12.10 -8.98
C ILE A 278 -5.33 12.30 -10.49
N SER A 279 -4.48 11.56 -11.23
CA SER A 279 -4.49 11.58 -12.69
C SER A 279 -5.86 11.14 -13.23
N PRO A 280 -6.49 11.90 -14.13
CA PRO A 280 -7.71 11.45 -14.81
C PRO A 280 -7.52 10.14 -15.60
N LEU A 281 -6.29 9.77 -15.93
CA LEU A 281 -5.99 8.48 -16.57
C LEU A 281 -6.37 7.31 -15.67
N HIS A 282 -6.28 7.44 -14.34
CA HIS A 282 -6.68 6.38 -13.42
C HIS A 282 -8.19 6.15 -13.42
N ALA A 283 -8.98 7.18 -13.77
CA ALA A 283 -10.42 7.03 -13.93
C ALA A 283 -10.79 6.08 -15.10
N SER A 284 -9.87 5.85 -16.04
CA SER A 284 -10.13 4.97 -17.18
C SER A 284 -10.24 3.49 -16.81
N VAL A 285 -9.64 3.06 -15.70
CA VAL A 285 -9.60 1.64 -15.29
C VAL A 285 -10.60 1.30 -14.18
N LEU A 286 -11.46 2.24 -13.76
CA LEU A 286 -12.38 1.97 -12.64
C LEU A 286 -13.50 0.99 -12.98
N TYR A 287 -13.76 0.72 -14.26
CA TYR A 287 -14.70 -0.33 -14.66
C TYR A 287 -14.17 -1.74 -14.31
N LEU A 288 -12.86 -1.86 -14.01
CA LEU A 288 -12.21 -3.10 -13.60
C LEU A 288 -12.25 -3.34 -12.09
N ALA A 289 -12.82 -2.42 -11.30
CA ALA A 289 -12.70 -2.45 -9.86
C ALA A 289 -13.34 -3.70 -9.22
N SER A 290 -14.43 -4.22 -9.81
CA SER A 290 -15.12 -5.44 -9.36
C SER A 290 -14.36 -6.72 -9.69
N GLU A 291 -13.58 -6.71 -10.77
CA GLU A 291 -12.78 -7.85 -11.27
C GLU A 291 -11.28 -7.61 -11.06
N SER A 292 -10.93 -6.71 -10.13
CA SER A 292 -9.56 -6.23 -9.92
C SER A 292 -8.59 -7.38 -9.70
N ALA A 293 -9.01 -8.46 -9.04
CA ALA A 293 -8.16 -9.61 -8.72
C ALA A 293 -7.59 -10.33 -9.95
N ASP A 294 -8.22 -10.20 -11.12
CA ASP A 294 -7.84 -10.93 -12.34
C ASP A 294 -6.77 -10.20 -13.17
N TYR A 295 -6.45 -8.96 -12.81
CA TYR A 295 -5.54 -8.09 -13.56
C TYR A 295 -4.15 -8.01 -12.97
N ASN A 296 -3.17 -7.87 -13.86
CA ASN A 296 -1.76 -7.73 -13.50
C ASN A 296 -1.41 -6.30 -13.04
N TRP A 297 -1.62 -6.03 -11.76
CA TRP A 297 -1.32 -4.72 -11.17
C TRP A 297 0.17 -4.48 -11.00
N ALA A 298 0.96 -5.53 -10.78
CA ALA A 298 2.42 -5.43 -10.65
C ALA A 298 3.03 -4.84 -11.92
N ARG A 299 2.64 -5.35 -13.09
CA ARG A 299 3.07 -4.79 -14.38
C ARG A 299 2.66 -3.35 -14.55
N TYR A 300 1.43 -3.04 -14.15
CA TYR A 300 0.85 -1.71 -14.31
C TYR A 300 1.53 -0.64 -13.45
N VAL A 301 2.03 -1.03 -12.27
CA VAL A 301 2.89 -0.22 -11.40
C VAL A 301 4.28 -0.05 -12.02
N LEU A 302 4.90 -1.14 -12.49
CA LEU A 302 6.23 -1.11 -13.11
C LEU A 302 6.28 -0.19 -14.34
N ASP A 303 5.32 -0.32 -15.26
CA ASP A 303 5.25 0.54 -16.46
C ASP A 303 5.12 2.03 -16.09
N TRP A 304 4.44 2.34 -14.98
CA TRP A 304 4.30 3.70 -14.50
C TRP A 304 5.56 4.23 -13.83
N LEU A 305 6.26 3.39 -13.07
CA LEU A 305 7.56 3.68 -12.51
C LEU A 305 8.55 4.03 -13.63
N VAL A 306 8.58 3.25 -14.72
CA VAL A 306 9.41 3.54 -15.91
C VAL A 306 9.06 4.89 -16.52
N LYS A 307 7.76 5.13 -16.76
CA LYS A 307 7.29 6.39 -17.36
C LYS A 307 7.73 7.61 -16.53
N TYR A 308 7.57 7.55 -15.21
CA TYR A 308 7.92 8.67 -14.34
C TYR A 308 9.42 8.75 -14.03
N GLY A 309 10.15 7.65 -14.04
CA GLY A 309 11.61 7.64 -13.99
C GLY A 309 12.21 8.36 -15.21
N LYS A 310 11.72 8.07 -16.43
CA LYS A 310 12.14 8.79 -17.65
C LYS A 310 11.81 10.27 -17.57
N LYS A 311 10.62 10.61 -17.08
CA LYS A 311 10.21 12.01 -16.89
C LYS A 311 11.11 12.72 -15.86
N PHE A 312 11.39 12.08 -14.73
CA PHE A 312 12.28 12.63 -13.71
C PHE A 312 13.69 12.86 -14.25
N ASN A 313 14.24 11.91 -15.02
CA ASN A 313 15.56 12.07 -15.64
C ASN A 313 15.60 13.25 -16.62
N SER A 314 14.49 13.56 -17.29
CA SER A 314 14.42 14.70 -18.22
C SER A 314 14.24 16.07 -17.56
N SER A 315 13.44 16.19 -16.48
CA SER A 315 13.06 17.52 -15.94
C SER A 315 13.54 17.79 -14.51
N LYS A 316 13.75 16.74 -13.70
CA LYS A 316 14.08 16.84 -12.26
C LYS A 316 13.08 17.66 -11.42
N GLU A 317 11.89 17.99 -11.95
CA GLU A 317 10.89 18.88 -11.30
C GLU A 317 10.03 18.20 -10.21
N GLY A 318 10.14 16.88 -10.07
CA GLY A 318 9.38 16.06 -9.15
C GLY A 318 9.49 14.59 -9.55
N TYR A 319 9.22 13.68 -8.64
CA TYR A 319 9.21 12.26 -8.96
C TYR A 319 7.85 11.65 -8.61
N GLY A 320 7.15 11.22 -9.67
CA GLY A 320 5.99 10.34 -9.56
C GLY A 320 6.45 8.88 -9.61
N GLY A 321 5.51 7.96 -9.78
CA GLY A 321 5.83 6.54 -9.64
C GLY A 321 5.91 6.11 -8.17
N CYS A 322 5.96 4.81 -7.94
CA CYS A 322 5.88 4.22 -6.61
C CYS A 322 7.23 4.37 -5.87
N THR A 323 7.49 5.49 -5.21
CA THR A 323 8.67 5.65 -4.34
C THR A 323 8.63 4.67 -3.15
N LEU A 324 7.44 4.27 -2.70
CA LEU A 324 7.27 3.24 -1.68
C LEU A 324 7.90 1.90 -2.11
N LEU A 325 7.72 1.49 -3.36
CA LEU A 325 8.35 0.30 -3.95
C LEU A 325 9.87 0.43 -3.90
N LEU A 326 10.42 1.57 -4.35
CA LEU A 326 11.88 1.80 -4.32
C LEU A 326 12.45 1.77 -2.91
N LEU A 327 11.76 2.38 -1.94
CA LEU A 327 12.13 2.34 -0.52
C LEU A 327 12.21 0.89 -0.02
N ILE A 328 11.15 0.11 -0.26
CA ILE A 328 11.08 -1.26 0.26
C ILE A 328 12.16 -2.14 -0.39
N ILE A 329 12.35 -2.06 -1.70
CA ILE A 329 13.43 -2.79 -2.39
C ILE A 329 14.79 -2.42 -1.80
N TYR A 330 15.03 -1.14 -1.54
CA TYR A 330 16.31 -0.70 -0.99
C TYR A 330 16.60 -1.27 0.40
N ILE A 331 15.66 -1.09 1.34
CA ILE A 331 15.87 -1.54 2.71
C ILE A 331 15.90 -3.07 2.81
N ASP A 332 15.16 -3.78 1.97
CA ASP A 332 15.17 -5.24 1.90
C ASP A 332 16.56 -5.81 1.52
N ARG A 333 17.46 -4.97 0.98
CA ARG A 333 18.85 -5.34 0.68
C ARG A 333 19.86 -5.04 1.78
N LEU A 334 19.46 -4.38 2.86
CA LEU A 334 20.37 -4.04 3.96
C LEU A 334 20.46 -5.19 4.97
N THR A 335 21.67 -5.53 5.42
CA THR A 335 21.90 -6.61 6.40
C THR A 335 21.11 -6.39 7.69
N SER A 336 21.06 -5.13 8.17
CA SER A 336 20.26 -4.71 9.34
C SER A 336 18.79 -5.09 9.26
N THR A 337 18.23 -5.19 8.06
CA THR A 337 16.82 -5.53 7.85
C THR A 337 16.55 -7.00 8.21
N ARG A 338 17.45 -7.91 7.85
CA ARG A 338 17.28 -9.35 8.14
C ARG A 338 17.46 -9.67 9.61
N VAL A 339 18.48 -9.10 10.23
CA VAL A 339 18.79 -9.31 11.66
C VAL A 339 17.62 -8.90 12.55
N ASN A 340 16.92 -7.82 12.19
CA ASN A 340 15.88 -7.25 13.05
C ASN A 340 14.46 -7.75 12.74
N LEU A 341 14.18 -8.24 11.53
CA LEU A 341 12.81 -8.51 11.09
C LEU A 341 12.49 -9.97 10.77
N ASN A 342 13.45 -10.90 10.92
CA ASN A 342 13.25 -12.34 10.66
C ASN A 342 12.42 -12.61 9.39
N ILE A 343 12.80 -11.95 8.28
CA ILE A 343 12.01 -11.92 7.05
C ILE A 343 11.87 -13.32 6.47
N ILE A 344 10.64 -13.80 6.36
CA ILE A 344 10.32 -15.09 5.76
C ILE A 344 10.54 -15.03 4.24
N PRO A 345 11.21 -16.01 3.62
CA PRO A 345 11.25 -16.14 2.16
C PRO A 345 9.83 -16.08 1.56
N ASN A 346 9.69 -15.44 0.40
CA ASN A 346 8.43 -15.37 -0.37
C ASN A 346 7.25 -14.69 0.34
N SER A 347 7.50 -13.99 1.45
CA SER A 347 6.50 -13.14 2.10
C SER A 347 6.47 -11.74 1.50
N CYS A 348 5.27 -11.14 1.45
CA CYS A 348 5.09 -9.76 1.03
C CYS A 348 5.93 -8.81 1.89
N ARG A 349 6.82 -8.02 1.26
CA ARG A 349 7.73 -7.14 2.01
C ARG A 349 7.01 -5.96 2.67
N LEU A 350 5.98 -5.42 2.01
CA LEU A 350 5.12 -4.36 2.56
C LEU A 350 4.47 -4.76 3.90
N ARG A 351 4.12 -6.04 4.06
CA ARG A 351 3.48 -6.56 5.28
C ARG A 351 4.45 -6.62 6.46
N VAL A 352 5.71 -6.96 6.22
CA VAL A 352 6.71 -7.18 7.28
C VAL A 352 7.20 -5.86 7.85
N LEU A 353 7.30 -4.83 7.00
CA LEU A 353 7.87 -3.55 7.37
C LEU A 353 6.86 -2.63 8.09
N ASP A 354 7.34 -1.96 9.14
CA ASP A 354 6.67 -0.85 9.80
C ASP A 354 7.57 0.38 9.87
N GLN A 355 6.99 1.52 10.26
CA GLN A 355 7.73 2.79 10.30
C GLN A 355 8.94 2.73 11.22
N GLU A 356 8.81 2.14 12.40
CA GLU A 356 9.91 2.09 13.37
C GLU A 356 11.09 1.27 12.83
N SER A 357 10.79 0.14 12.18
CA SER A 357 11.80 -0.71 11.54
C SER A 357 12.49 -0.01 10.38
N VAL A 358 11.73 0.69 9.53
CA VAL A 358 12.28 1.51 8.44
C VAL A 358 13.23 2.57 9.00
N ASP A 359 12.80 3.31 10.02
CA ASP A 359 13.59 4.39 10.61
C ASP A 359 14.88 3.85 11.26
N ARG A 360 14.82 2.71 11.96
CA ARG A 360 16.00 2.04 12.54
C ARG A 360 16.98 1.60 11.47
N VAL A 361 16.50 0.93 10.41
CA VAL A 361 17.35 0.44 9.31
C VAL A 361 18.00 1.63 8.59
N LEU A 362 17.23 2.65 8.23
CA LEU A 362 17.75 3.84 7.55
C LEU A 362 18.75 4.60 8.41
N LYS A 363 18.54 4.66 9.74
CA LYS A 363 19.52 5.24 10.66
C LYS A 363 20.84 4.45 10.68
N SER A 364 20.80 3.13 10.58
CA SER A 364 22.03 2.31 10.45
C SER A 364 22.73 2.46 9.11
N ASP A 365 22.02 2.93 8.09
CA ASP A 365 22.54 3.16 6.74
C ASP A 365 23.09 4.59 6.53
N GLN A 366 22.87 5.49 7.50
CA GLN A 366 23.32 6.88 7.44
C GLN A 366 24.81 7.00 7.74
N GLY A 367 25.51 7.75 6.89
CA GLY A 367 26.89 8.16 7.10
C GLY A 367 27.03 9.44 7.94
N PRO A 368 28.27 9.91 8.14
CA PRO A 368 28.57 11.06 9.02
C PRO A 368 27.85 12.36 8.66
N ASN A 369 27.52 12.55 7.38
CA ASN A 369 26.87 13.76 6.87
C ASN A 369 25.34 13.63 6.77
N GLY A 370 24.77 12.50 7.21
CA GLY A 370 23.34 12.18 7.07
C GLY A 370 22.95 11.66 5.68
N ASP A 371 23.93 11.39 4.82
CA ASP A 371 23.72 10.72 3.53
C ASP A 371 23.51 9.20 3.74
N TYR A 372 22.82 8.55 2.82
CA TYR A 372 22.48 7.12 2.89
C TYR A 372 23.39 6.27 2.01
N GLY A 373 23.58 5.00 2.33
CA GLY A 373 24.38 4.06 1.54
C GLY A 373 25.62 3.54 2.24
N TYR A 374 25.71 3.70 3.56
CA TYR A 374 26.87 3.28 4.36
C TYR A 374 26.66 1.93 5.05
N GLY A 375 25.43 1.41 5.09
CA GLY A 375 25.13 0.11 5.70
C GLY A 375 25.68 -1.05 4.85
N GLU A 376 25.88 -2.21 5.49
CA GLU A 376 26.19 -3.45 4.77
C GLU A 376 24.98 -3.95 3.98
N VAL A 377 25.25 -4.57 2.83
CA VAL A 377 24.24 -5.16 1.94
C VAL A 377 24.34 -6.67 1.91
N VAL A 378 23.21 -7.31 1.56
CA VAL A 378 23.12 -8.74 1.30
C VAL A 378 23.10 -8.96 -0.22
N GLU A 379 24.23 -9.37 -0.80
CA GLU A 379 24.36 -9.53 -2.26
C GLU A 379 23.74 -10.84 -2.78
N ASP A 380 23.84 -11.93 -2.02
CA ASP A 380 23.27 -13.26 -2.33
C ASP A 380 21.75 -13.34 -2.04
N TYR A 381 21.02 -12.34 -2.49
CA TYR A 381 19.59 -12.24 -2.21
C TYR A 381 18.79 -13.10 -3.19
N VAL A 382 18.35 -14.28 -2.74
CA VAL A 382 17.38 -15.11 -3.45
C VAL A 382 16.00 -14.90 -2.82
N TYR A 383 15.07 -14.32 -3.57
CA TYR A 383 13.65 -14.56 -3.31
C TYR A 383 13.45 -16.05 -3.61
N GLY A 384 13.12 -16.85 -2.59
CA GLY A 384 13.06 -18.30 -2.74
C GLY A 384 12.24 -18.69 -3.98
N ASP A 385 12.63 -19.76 -4.66
CA ASP A 385 11.92 -20.24 -5.85
C ASP A 385 10.40 -20.25 -5.57
N MET A 386 9.64 -19.42 -6.29
CA MET A 386 8.19 -19.26 -6.09
C MET A 386 7.41 -20.38 -6.75
#